data_AF-A0A7Y2FW09-F1
#
_entry.id   AF-A0A7Y2FW09-F1
#
_cell.length_a   1.000
_cell.length_b   1.000
_cell.length_c   1.000
_cell.angle_alpha   90.00
_cell.angle_beta   90.00
_cell.angle_gamma   90.00
#
_symmetry.space_group_name_H-M   'P 1'
#
loop_
_entity.id
_entity.type
_entity.pdbx_description
1 polymer ?
#
loop_
_entity_poly.entity_id
_entity_poly.type
_entity_poly.pdbx_seq_one_letter_code
_entity_poly.pdbx_strand_id
1 'polypeptide(L)'
;NGGTGKRGVLISQNSDGSIVDCDIKATYYPVSSAYSRCNVDACNIELVGGSLLSDCAVSIFGTSGKANGSISDSYIDVTKGQAAVRLNNCSNFKVEHNDIEHLSNSSTASILCLSGGGENFIEANEVYGTLSHGVLAVNSANNMIGCNEFDTDDIAVDIEENAQIQEIFENDLYGDNHNVLIKSVIGVQKHHFNVFDGYAEAVGLSNIGVFRSRFIIDPITESLPTDWDPSNFVQQLTNTENITKECSGTVGPRMKNLMLDTTFICTHLDSLEAQKDSFPKFYWINLYHLFKFYLLNIPSQDWPDCISDAWDEEFDCGMKELLNAEQHIHEILFEGSKSYNSKLDSLSGLVFPAIDSNDWNSANSLIDSIVGYSDLRDSLFLDAISDRIDSLESLDCTDTLASKWIETYLLNLKLLGGDSLTASDKSVLESNASLCSNEYGDVVQWARQMVAEYDTTRYTDSGCTPVLGRSIKQQNNQSNLEFIIFPNPVNEVVHIEKPKGIEGYTLEVINNTGQKVYQKNYITENVFKINTNDLTDGVYFITILQNNKVVQTEKIIKL
;
A
#
# COMPACT_ATOMS: atom_id res chain seq x y z
N ASN A 1 -25.32 14.47 19.19
CA ASN A 1 -26.48 13.79 19.85
C ASN A 1 -26.66 12.41 19.23
N GLY A 2 -26.11 11.39 19.89
CA GLY A 2 -25.94 10.02 19.36
C GLY A 2 -27.24 9.29 19.03
N GLY A 3 -27.19 8.49 17.96
CA GLY A 3 -28.26 7.60 17.54
C GLY A 3 -27.92 6.15 17.87
N THR A 4 -28.78 5.45 18.60
CA THR A 4 -28.70 4.00 18.78
C THR A 4 -29.48 3.33 17.64
N GLY A 5 -28.77 2.77 16.66
CA GLY A 5 -29.34 2.11 15.49
C GLY A 5 -28.48 0.94 15.00
N LYS A 6 -28.87 0.36 13.84
CA LYS A 6 -27.94 -0.53 13.11
C LYS A 6 -26.72 0.28 12.71
N ARG A 7 -26.89 1.29 11.85
CA ARG A 7 -25.88 2.29 11.50
C ARG A 7 -26.00 3.56 12.35
N GLY A 8 -24.89 4.24 12.61
CA GLY A 8 -24.86 5.54 13.31
C GLY A 8 -24.99 6.70 12.34
N VAL A 9 -23.91 7.03 11.63
CA VAL A 9 -23.82 8.06 10.61
C VAL A 9 -23.43 7.42 9.28
N LEU A 10 -24.18 7.74 8.22
CA LEU A 10 -23.88 7.33 6.85
C LEU A 10 -23.70 8.58 5.99
N ILE A 11 -22.52 8.71 5.39
CA ILE A 11 -22.18 9.72 4.39
C ILE A 11 -22.12 8.99 3.04
N SER A 12 -22.91 9.42 2.07
CA SER A 12 -22.97 8.74 0.76
C SER A 12 -23.36 9.70 -0.36
N GLN A 13 -23.37 9.21 -1.60
CA GLN A 13 -23.78 9.98 -2.79
C GLN A 13 -22.89 11.20 -3.07
N ASN A 14 -21.57 11.06 -2.89
CA ASN A 14 -20.59 12.14 -3.09
C ASN A 14 -20.86 13.38 -2.23
N SER A 15 -21.42 13.20 -1.03
CA SER A 15 -21.67 14.30 -0.10
C SER A 15 -20.50 14.42 0.88
N ASP A 16 -19.71 15.48 0.77
CA ASP A 16 -18.65 15.73 1.74
C ASP A 16 -19.26 15.93 3.14
N GLY A 17 -18.74 15.21 4.14
CA GLY A 17 -19.24 15.22 5.50
C GLY A 17 -18.13 15.42 6.53
N SER A 18 -18.46 16.19 7.58
CA SER A 18 -17.61 16.36 8.75
C SER A 18 -18.42 15.97 9.99
N ILE A 19 -17.85 15.09 10.81
CA ILE A 19 -18.41 14.59 12.06
C ILE A 19 -17.45 15.04 13.15
N VAL A 20 -17.88 15.98 14.00
CA VAL A 20 -17.02 16.62 15.01
C VAL A 20 -17.71 16.59 16.37
N ASP A 21 -16.96 16.30 17.44
CA ASP A 21 -17.45 16.31 18.83
C ASP A 21 -18.72 15.45 19.05
N CYS A 22 -18.73 14.24 18.48
CA CYS A 22 -19.89 13.36 18.49
C CYS A 22 -19.65 12.06 19.27
N ASP A 23 -20.60 11.71 20.14
CA ASP A 23 -20.76 10.35 20.68
C ASP A 23 -21.64 9.51 19.74
N ILE A 24 -21.07 8.47 19.14
CA ILE A 24 -21.73 7.60 18.17
C ILE A 24 -21.65 6.15 18.64
N LYS A 25 -22.81 5.53 18.87
CA LYS A 25 -22.91 4.15 19.36
C LYS A 25 -23.83 3.35 18.46
N ALA A 26 -23.32 2.32 17.80
CA ALA A 26 -24.11 1.52 16.87
C ALA A 26 -23.81 0.02 16.98
N THR A 27 -24.64 -0.78 16.31
CA THR A 27 -24.48 -2.25 16.26
C THR A 27 -23.94 -2.75 14.91
N TYR A 28 -23.81 -1.87 13.92
CA TYR A 28 -23.34 -2.13 12.55
C TYR A 28 -22.85 -0.81 11.91
N TYR A 29 -21.55 -0.58 11.73
CA TYR A 29 -21.03 0.67 11.12
C TYR A 29 -21.51 1.97 11.81
N PRO A 30 -21.02 2.25 13.03
CA PRO A 30 -21.16 3.56 13.68
C PRO A 30 -20.92 4.72 12.73
N VAL A 31 -19.83 4.68 11.96
CA VAL A 31 -19.56 5.64 10.89
C VAL A 31 -19.31 4.87 9.59
N SER A 32 -19.99 5.28 8.53
CA SER A 32 -19.73 4.80 7.18
C SER A 32 -19.71 5.97 6.22
N SER A 33 -18.71 6.01 5.34
CA SER A 33 -18.66 6.94 4.22
C SER A 33 -18.40 6.20 2.92
N ALA A 34 -19.24 6.44 1.91
CA ALA A 34 -19.03 5.91 0.57
C ALA A 34 -18.88 7.02 -0.46
N TYR A 35 -17.78 6.98 -1.20
CA TYR A 35 -17.45 7.86 -2.31
C TYR A 35 -17.51 9.35 -1.96
N SER A 36 -17.24 9.67 -0.71
CA SER A 36 -17.45 10.99 -0.15
C SER A 36 -16.28 11.34 0.76
N ARG A 37 -15.87 12.62 0.78
CA ARG A 37 -14.91 13.05 1.78
C ARG A 37 -15.54 12.92 3.16
N CYS A 38 -14.85 12.26 4.08
CA CYS A 38 -15.31 12.07 5.44
C CYS A 38 -14.22 12.53 6.40
N ASN A 39 -14.51 13.55 7.20
CA ASN A 39 -13.67 13.93 8.33
C ASN A 39 -14.39 13.54 9.62
N VAL A 40 -13.74 12.76 10.45
CA VAL A 40 -14.18 12.39 11.80
C VAL A 40 -13.15 12.97 12.75
N ASP A 41 -13.58 13.83 13.66
CA ASP A 41 -12.69 14.59 14.54
C ASP A 41 -13.25 14.67 15.96
N ALA A 42 -12.41 14.47 16.96
CA ALA A 42 -12.81 14.58 18.37
C ALA A 42 -14.07 13.75 18.73
N CYS A 43 -14.23 12.57 18.14
CA CYS A 43 -15.41 11.73 18.32
C CYS A 43 -15.16 10.56 19.27
N ASN A 44 -16.24 10.09 19.88
CA ASN A 44 -16.27 8.84 20.65
C ASN A 44 -17.16 7.85 19.91
N ILE A 45 -16.55 6.78 19.39
CA ILE A 45 -17.19 5.84 18.46
C ILE A 45 -17.18 4.45 19.07
N GLU A 46 -18.37 3.92 19.35
CA GLU A 46 -18.53 2.64 20.03
C GLU A 46 -19.32 1.64 19.16
N LEU A 47 -18.68 0.52 18.82
CA LEU A 47 -19.32 -0.63 18.21
C LEU A 47 -19.66 -1.67 19.29
N VAL A 48 -20.92 -1.64 19.75
CA VAL A 48 -21.40 -2.44 20.91
C VAL A 48 -22.15 -3.72 20.55
N GLY A 49 -22.55 -3.84 19.30
CA GLY A 49 -23.25 -4.99 18.77
C GLY A 49 -22.64 -5.39 17.45
N GLY A 50 -22.89 -6.64 17.08
CA GLY A 50 -22.41 -7.23 15.84
C GLY A 50 -22.58 -8.74 15.91
N SER A 51 -22.96 -9.34 14.79
CA SER A 51 -22.57 -10.73 14.54
C SER A 51 -21.07 -10.72 14.20
N LEU A 52 -20.35 -11.84 14.32
CA LEU A 52 -18.92 -11.98 14.00
C LEU A 52 -18.53 -11.67 12.52
N LEU A 53 -19.40 -11.00 11.77
CA LEU A 53 -19.50 -11.04 10.32
C LEU A 53 -19.58 -9.60 9.79
N SER A 54 -18.43 -9.10 9.32
CA SER A 54 -18.21 -7.85 8.55
C SER A 54 -18.20 -6.49 9.26
N ASP A 55 -18.47 -6.42 10.56
CA ASP A 55 -18.67 -5.12 11.21
C ASP A 55 -17.35 -4.40 11.55
N CYS A 56 -17.26 -3.12 11.18
CA CYS A 56 -16.20 -2.22 11.65
C CYS A 56 -16.80 -0.92 12.19
N ALA A 57 -16.07 -0.25 13.10
CA ALA A 57 -16.57 0.98 13.73
C ALA A 57 -16.65 2.14 12.73
N VAL A 58 -15.58 2.32 11.96
CA VAL A 58 -15.49 3.30 10.89
C VAL A 58 -15.14 2.60 9.59
N SER A 59 -16.01 2.72 8.59
CA SER A 59 -15.79 2.18 7.25
C SER A 59 -15.78 3.30 6.22
N ILE A 60 -14.66 3.48 5.53
CA ILE A 60 -14.51 4.46 4.46
C ILE A 60 -14.32 3.72 3.15
N PHE A 61 -15.06 4.15 2.13
CA PHE A 61 -15.10 3.53 0.83
C PHE A 61 -14.79 4.53 -0.29
N GLY A 62 -13.87 4.18 -1.19
CA GLY A 62 -13.76 4.78 -2.52
C GLY A 62 -13.38 6.26 -2.54
N THR A 63 -12.63 6.77 -1.56
CA THR A 63 -12.01 8.09 -1.65
C THR A 63 -10.76 8.00 -2.53
N SER A 64 -10.92 7.78 -3.83
CA SER A 64 -9.77 7.60 -4.73
C SER A 64 -9.05 8.93 -4.99
N GLY A 65 -8.11 9.22 -4.08
CA GLY A 65 -7.04 10.20 -4.12
C GLY A 65 -7.50 11.62 -3.72
N LYS A 66 -6.68 12.36 -2.96
CA LYS A 66 -6.86 13.78 -2.57
C LYS A 66 -8.18 14.21 -1.89
N ALA A 67 -9.22 13.37 -1.78
CA ALA A 67 -10.22 13.55 -0.73
C ALA A 67 -9.51 13.29 0.60
N ASN A 68 -8.91 14.34 1.17
CA ASN A 68 -8.34 14.35 2.51
C ASN A 68 -9.47 14.13 3.52
N GLY A 69 -9.97 12.91 3.59
CA GLY A 69 -10.70 12.45 4.75
C GLY A 69 -9.69 12.12 5.85
N SER A 70 -10.08 12.42 7.07
CA SER A 70 -9.30 12.09 8.25
C SER A 70 -10.19 11.45 9.30
N ILE A 71 -9.60 10.57 10.08
CA ILE A 71 -10.11 10.19 11.40
C ILE A 71 -9.05 10.66 12.38
N SER A 72 -9.38 11.68 13.17
CA SER A 72 -8.46 12.33 14.08
C SER A 72 -9.00 12.53 15.47
N ASP A 73 -8.09 12.54 16.44
CA ASP A 73 -8.36 12.93 17.84
C ASP A 73 -9.56 12.18 18.46
N SER A 74 -9.81 10.95 18.00
CA SER A 74 -11.02 10.20 18.33
C SER A 74 -10.71 8.97 19.18
N TYR A 75 -11.66 8.61 20.03
CA TYR A 75 -11.66 7.35 20.78
C TYR A 75 -12.57 6.35 20.06
N ILE A 76 -12.04 5.17 19.73
CA ILE A 76 -12.75 4.14 18.98
C ILE A 76 -12.73 2.83 19.77
N ASP A 77 -13.88 2.40 20.28
CA ASP A 77 -14.05 1.15 21.02
C ASP A 77 -14.86 0.13 20.20
N VAL A 78 -14.23 -1.00 19.94
CA VAL A 78 -14.86 -2.15 19.27
C VAL A 78 -14.89 -3.36 20.19
N THR A 79 -16.06 -3.61 20.76
CA THR A 79 -16.31 -4.80 21.59
C THR A 79 -16.55 -6.07 20.78
N LYS A 80 -17.03 -5.93 19.54
CA LYS A 80 -17.30 -7.01 18.57
C LYS A 80 -17.18 -6.46 17.16
N GLY A 81 -16.18 -6.91 16.41
CA GLY A 81 -15.97 -6.46 15.04
C GLY A 81 -14.78 -7.15 14.39
N GLN A 82 -14.62 -6.91 13.10
CA GLN A 82 -13.46 -7.33 12.31
C GLN A 82 -12.42 -6.24 12.19
N ALA A 83 -12.81 -4.97 12.39
CA ALA A 83 -11.89 -3.85 12.43
C ALA A 83 -12.45 -2.68 13.22
N ALA A 84 -11.57 -1.82 13.73
CA ALA A 84 -11.95 -0.50 14.20
C ALA A 84 -12.12 0.44 13.01
N VAL A 85 -11.09 0.56 12.18
CA VAL A 85 -11.13 1.37 10.96
C VAL A 85 -10.83 0.49 9.75
N ARG A 86 -11.68 0.60 8.74
CA ARG A 86 -11.45 -0.03 7.44
C ARG A 86 -11.46 1.02 6.34
N LEU A 87 -10.34 1.11 5.64
CA LEU A 87 -10.16 1.92 4.45
C LEU A 87 -10.21 0.99 3.24
N ASN A 88 -11.29 1.06 2.48
CA ASN A 88 -11.49 0.24 1.29
C ASN A 88 -11.34 1.09 0.03
N ASN A 89 -10.37 0.74 -0.82
CA ASN A 89 -10.05 1.48 -2.03
C ASN A 89 -9.91 2.99 -1.79
N CYS A 90 -9.31 3.33 -0.65
CA CYS A 90 -9.04 4.71 -0.27
C CYS A 90 -7.63 5.06 -0.68
N SER A 91 -7.43 6.31 -1.08
CA SER A 91 -6.11 6.87 -1.25
C SER A 91 -5.95 8.21 -0.59
N ASN A 92 -4.79 8.41 0.05
CA ASN A 92 -4.46 9.65 0.77
C ASN A 92 -5.48 9.98 1.88
N PHE A 93 -6.01 8.95 2.54
CA PHE A 93 -6.82 9.06 3.74
C PHE A 93 -5.93 9.01 4.98
N LYS A 94 -6.28 9.78 6.02
CA LYS A 94 -5.50 9.84 7.27
C LYS A 94 -6.24 9.21 8.43
N VAL A 95 -5.55 8.42 9.22
CA VAL A 95 -5.98 7.97 10.55
C VAL A 95 -4.88 8.39 11.49
N GLU A 96 -5.10 9.48 12.22
CA GLU A 96 -4.05 10.12 13.03
C GLU A 96 -4.50 10.52 14.44
N HIS A 97 -3.64 10.38 15.45
CA HIS A 97 -3.95 10.82 16.83
C HIS A 97 -5.19 10.18 17.46
N ASN A 98 -5.45 8.90 17.19
CA ASN A 98 -6.59 8.18 17.76
C ASN A 98 -6.15 7.23 18.87
N ASP A 99 -7.06 7.00 19.81
CA ASP A 99 -6.99 5.93 20.81
C ASP A 99 -8.01 4.85 20.41
N ILE A 100 -7.51 3.65 20.08
CA ILE A 100 -8.29 2.59 19.44
C ILE A 100 -8.19 1.31 20.25
N GLU A 101 -9.32 0.91 20.82
CA GLU A 101 -9.48 -0.37 21.52
C GLU A 101 -10.29 -1.36 20.70
N HIS A 102 -9.75 -2.56 20.46
CA HIS A 102 -10.43 -3.60 19.69
C HIS A 102 -10.39 -4.96 20.39
N LEU A 103 -11.50 -5.31 21.03
CA LEU A 103 -11.68 -6.58 21.71
C LEU A 103 -12.28 -7.61 20.74
N SER A 104 -11.45 -8.20 19.88
CA SER A 104 -11.91 -9.29 19.02
C SER A 104 -11.80 -10.65 19.68
N ASN A 105 -12.67 -11.55 19.21
CA ASN A 105 -12.62 -12.98 19.43
C ASN A 105 -12.29 -13.75 18.14
N SER A 106 -11.74 -13.07 17.13
CA SER A 106 -11.28 -13.67 15.88
C SER A 106 -9.85 -13.27 15.54
N SER A 107 -8.95 -14.26 15.45
CA SER A 107 -7.56 -14.13 14.97
C SER A 107 -7.42 -13.76 13.48
N THR A 108 -8.48 -13.24 12.86
CA THR A 108 -8.45 -12.71 11.49
C THR A 108 -8.95 -11.26 11.45
N ALA A 109 -9.21 -10.69 12.63
CA ALA A 109 -9.57 -9.30 12.76
C ALA A 109 -8.31 -8.44 12.70
N SER A 110 -8.47 -7.23 12.19
CA SER A 110 -7.41 -6.25 12.07
C SER A 110 -7.95 -4.91 12.55
N ILE A 111 -7.27 -4.23 13.47
CA ILE A 111 -7.75 -3.00 14.07
C ILE A 111 -7.84 -1.90 13.01
N LEU A 112 -6.77 -1.73 12.25
CA LEU A 112 -6.67 -0.84 11.11
C LEU A 112 -6.48 -1.65 9.82
N CYS A 113 -7.44 -1.58 8.91
CA CYS A 113 -7.45 -2.38 7.69
C CYS A 113 -7.35 -1.51 6.43
N LEU A 114 -6.28 -1.70 5.66
CA LEU A 114 -6.01 -1.02 4.38
C LEU A 114 -6.25 -2.01 3.23
N SER A 115 -7.45 -1.98 2.65
CA SER A 115 -7.89 -2.96 1.65
C SER A 115 -8.12 -2.32 0.27
N GLY A 116 -7.26 -2.60 -0.70
CA GLY A 116 -7.30 -1.89 -1.98
C GLY A 116 -6.81 -0.44 -1.87
N GLY A 117 -6.53 0.21 -3.00
CA GLY A 117 -6.05 1.59 -3.02
C GLY A 117 -4.61 1.74 -2.53
N GLY A 118 -4.29 2.84 -1.85
CA GLY A 118 -2.91 3.11 -1.43
C GLY A 118 -2.63 4.54 -0.99
N GLU A 119 -1.43 4.84 -0.50
CA GLU A 119 -1.04 6.19 -0.03
C GLU A 119 -1.81 6.66 1.21
N ASN A 120 -2.31 5.73 2.02
CA ASN A 120 -2.98 6.10 3.27
C ASN A 120 -1.95 6.34 4.38
N PHE A 121 -2.31 7.18 5.35
CA PHE A 121 -1.46 7.59 6.47
C PHE A 121 -2.04 7.06 7.77
N ILE A 122 -1.31 6.17 8.44
CA ILE A 122 -1.59 5.68 9.78
C ILE A 122 -0.51 6.27 10.69
N GLU A 123 -0.83 7.34 11.40
CA GLU A 123 0.18 8.12 12.12
C GLU A 123 -0.21 8.47 13.55
N ALA A 124 0.68 8.31 14.53
CA ALA A 124 0.45 8.79 15.89
C ALA A 124 -0.80 8.22 16.58
N ASN A 125 -1.16 6.96 16.33
CA ASN A 125 -2.27 6.29 17.01
C ASN A 125 -1.76 5.41 18.16
N GLU A 126 -2.54 5.34 19.25
CA GLU A 126 -2.43 4.31 20.29
C GLU A 126 -3.44 3.20 19.96
N VAL A 127 -2.94 1.99 19.77
CA VAL A 127 -3.70 0.86 19.22
C VAL A 127 -3.58 -0.34 20.13
N TYR A 128 -4.69 -0.68 20.78
CA TYR A 128 -4.80 -1.81 21.70
C TYR A 128 -5.79 -2.84 21.15
N GLY A 129 -5.41 -4.12 21.08
CA GLY A 129 -6.41 -5.12 20.73
C GLY A 129 -6.10 -6.58 21.03
N THR A 130 -7.16 -7.32 21.29
CA THR A 130 -7.09 -8.74 21.61
C THR A 130 -7.36 -9.61 20.39
N LEU A 131 -6.54 -10.64 20.19
CA LEU A 131 -6.59 -11.57 19.05
C LEU A 131 -6.74 -10.88 17.69
N SER A 132 -6.09 -9.73 17.48
CA SER A 132 -6.25 -8.91 16.28
C SER A 132 -4.89 -8.44 15.74
N HIS A 133 -4.79 -8.23 14.43
CA HIS A 133 -3.65 -7.53 13.84
C HIS A 133 -3.77 -6.03 14.09
N GLY A 134 -2.67 -5.31 14.36
CA GLY A 134 -2.67 -3.85 14.50
C GLY A 134 -3.04 -3.17 13.18
N VAL A 135 -2.13 -3.23 12.21
CA VAL A 135 -2.38 -2.83 10.81
C VAL A 135 -2.34 -4.04 9.89
N LEU A 136 -3.36 -4.17 9.04
CA LEU A 136 -3.40 -5.14 7.94
C LEU A 136 -3.48 -4.42 6.59
N ALA A 137 -2.46 -4.56 5.75
CA ALA A 137 -2.46 -4.05 4.38
C ALA A 137 -2.64 -5.18 3.37
N VAL A 138 -3.70 -5.12 2.55
CA VAL A 138 -4.06 -6.16 1.59
C VAL A 138 -4.48 -5.56 0.24
N ASN A 139 -3.80 -5.97 -0.84
CA ASN A 139 -3.93 -5.34 -2.16
C ASN A 139 -3.84 -3.79 -2.10
N SER A 140 -3.09 -3.24 -1.16
CA SER A 140 -2.96 -1.80 -0.98
C SER A 140 -1.49 -1.41 -0.97
N ALA A 141 -1.12 -0.42 -1.78
CA ALA A 141 0.28 -0.08 -1.99
C ALA A 141 0.62 1.30 -1.43
N ASN A 142 1.90 1.56 -1.18
CA ASN A 142 2.44 2.89 -0.90
C ASN A 142 1.89 3.55 0.39
N ASN A 143 1.46 2.79 1.39
CA ASN A 143 0.95 3.40 2.62
C ASN A 143 2.10 3.79 3.56
N MET A 144 1.77 4.71 4.47
CA MET A 144 2.65 5.20 5.51
C MET A 144 2.12 4.74 6.87
N ILE A 145 2.94 4.05 7.65
CA ILE A 145 2.62 3.53 8.98
C ILE A 145 3.72 4.02 9.92
N GLY A 146 3.47 5.09 10.67
CA GLY A 146 4.50 5.57 11.57
C GLY A 146 4.07 6.31 12.82
N CYS A 147 4.99 6.45 13.78
CA CYS A 147 4.74 7.10 15.06
C CYS A 147 3.62 6.44 15.89
N ASN A 148 3.22 5.19 15.64
CA ASN A 148 2.12 4.54 16.36
C ASN A 148 2.62 3.67 17.51
N GLU A 149 1.79 3.49 18.53
CA GLU A 149 1.97 2.49 19.57
C GLU A 149 1.00 1.33 19.32
N PHE A 150 1.52 0.12 19.10
CA PHE A 150 0.73 -1.08 18.89
C PHE A 150 0.92 -2.05 20.04
N ASP A 151 -0.16 -2.42 20.71
CA ASP A 151 -0.22 -3.49 21.70
C ASP A 151 -1.32 -4.50 21.30
N THR A 152 -0.89 -5.59 20.67
CA THR A 152 -1.77 -6.54 19.98
C THR A 152 -1.43 -8.00 20.27
N ASP A 153 -2.43 -8.85 20.51
CA ASP A 153 -2.19 -10.28 20.77
C ASP A 153 -1.82 -11.11 19.51
N ASP A 154 -1.67 -10.50 18.33
CA ASP A 154 -1.29 -11.22 17.10
C ASP A 154 -0.14 -10.55 16.35
N ILE A 155 -0.43 -9.74 15.33
CA ILE A 155 0.59 -9.11 14.49
C ILE A 155 0.46 -7.59 14.56
N ALA A 156 1.50 -6.87 14.98
CA ALA A 156 1.42 -5.40 15.03
C ALA A 156 1.28 -4.79 13.62
N VAL A 157 2.12 -5.22 12.66
CA VAL A 157 2.02 -4.82 11.24
C VAL A 157 2.06 -6.04 10.32
N ASP A 158 0.97 -6.31 9.60
CA ASP A 158 0.82 -7.40 8.64
C ASP A 158 0.64 -6.86 7.21
N ILE A 159 1.60 -7.15 6.34
CA ILE A 159 1.60 -6.74 4.93
C ILE A 159 1.39 -7.98 4.06
N GLU A 160 0.18 -8.11 3.52
CA GLU A 160 -0.24 -9.26 2.72
C GLU A 160 0.24 -9.20 1.26
N GLU A 161 -0.21 -10.16 0.46
CA GLU A 161 0.05 -10.24 -0.98
C GLU A 161 -0.54 -9.00 -1.72
N ASN A 162 0.15 -8.59 -2.79
CA ASN A 162 -0.15 -7.38 -3.58
C ASN A 162 -0.19 -6.06 -2.77
N ALA A 163 0.38 -6.02 -1.58
CA ALA A 163 0.52 -4.82 -0.77
C ALA A 163 1.95 -4.25 -0.86
N GLN A 164 2.40 -3.96 -2.07
CA GLN A 164 3.77 -3.55 -2.32
C GLN A 164 4.07 -2.16 -1.78
N ILE A 165 5.34 -1.98 -1.40
CA ILE A 165 5.94 -0.70 -1.04
C ILE A 165 5.22 -0.05 0.15
N GLN A 166 5.79 -0.18 1.35
CA GLN A 166 5.21 0.36 2.58
C GLN A 166 6.30 1.09 3.36
N GLU A 167 5.97 2.24 3.94
CA GLU A 167 6.88 2.98 4.80
C GLU A 167 6.51 2.72 6.26
N ILE A 168 7.41 2.07 7.01
CA ILE A 168 7.19 1.68 8.41
C ILE A 168 8.25 2.35 9.28
N PHE A 169 7.88 3.31 10.13
CA PHE A 169 8.83 4.08 10.94
C PHE A 169 8.29 4.59 12.27
N GLU A 170 9.16 4.73 13.26
CA GLU A 170 8.90 5.33 14.57
C GLU A 170 7.73 4.67 15.31
N ASN A 171 7.45 3.38 15.04
CA ASN A 171 6.40 2.66 15.75
C ASN A 171 6.96 1.90 16.95
N ASP A 172 6.19 1.86 18.03
CA ASP A 172 6.36 0.91 19.12
C ASP A 172 5.54 -0.34 18.79
N LEU A 173 6.21 -1.44 18.44
CA LEU A 173 5.62 -2.65 17.87
C LEU A 173 5.57 -3.76 18.91
N TYR A 174 4.43 -3.89 19.60
CA TYR A 174 4.13 -5.01 20.50
C TYR A 174 3.05 -5.90 19.85
N GLY A 175 3.53 -7.01 19.26
CA GLY A 175 2.68 -8.06 18.69
C GLY A 175 3.12 -9.41 19.22
N ASP A 176 2.22 -10.12 19.90
CA ASP A 176 2.53 -11.38 20.59
C ASP A 176 3.07 -12.47 19.65
N ASN A 177 2.56 -12.55 18.42
CA ASN A 177 3.04 -13.50 17.41
C ASN A 177 4.13 -12.87 16.54
N HIS A 178 3.88 -11.68 15.99
CA HIS A 178 4.84 -10.96 15.15
C HIS A 178 4.75 -9.45 15.39
N ASN A 179 5.87 -8.76 15.41
CA ASN A 179 5.87 -7.30 15.29
C ASN A 179 5.64 -6.89 13.84
N VAL A 180 6.30 -7.57 12.91
CA VAL A 180 6.18 -7.31 11.48
C VAL A 180 6.12 -8.63 10.73
N LEU A 181 5.07 -8.84 9.94
CA LEU A 181 4.97 -9.93 8.97
C LEU A 181 4.80 -9.32 7.58
N ILE A 182 5.66 -9.71 6.63
CA ILE A 182 5.52 -9.27 5.24
C ILE A 182 5.43 -10.43 4.26
N LYS A 183 4.53 -10.27 3.29
CA LYS A 183 4.34 -11.13 2.11
C LYS A 183 4.37 -10.30 0.84
N SER A 184 4.88 -9.07 0.89
CA SER A 184 5.11 -8.15 -0.23
C SER A 184 6.46 -7.44 -0.10
N VAL A 185 7.04 -7.02 -1.23
CA VAL A 185 8.27 -6.24 -1.20
C VAL A 185 7.92 -4.82 -0.75
N ILE A 186 8.36 -4.45 0.45
CA ILE A 186 7.96 -3.17 1.08
C ILE A 186 8.95 -2.03 0.85
N GLY A 187 10.14 -2.30 0.31
CA GLY A 187 11.22 -1.32 0.25
C GLY A 187 12.12 -1.39 1.49
N VAL A 188 13.35 -0.90 1.35
CA VAL A 188 14.35 -0.96 2.42
C VAL A 188 14.00 0.04 3.51
N GLN A 189 13.87 -0.43 4.74
CA GLN A 189 13.51 0.39 5.90
C GLN A 189 14.81 0.76 6.63
N LYS A 190 15.35 1.97 6.43
CA LYS A 190 16.69 2.34 6.92
C LYS A 190 16.62 3.41 8.00
N HIS A 191 17.03 3.08 9.23
CA HIS A 191 17.01 3.98 10.39
C HIS A 191 15.64 4.60 10.62
N HIS A 192 14.64 3.74 10.64
CA HIS A 192 13.27 4.17 10.78
C HIS A 192 12.85 4.21 12.25
N PHE A 193 13.72 3.93 13.23
CA PHE A 193 13.43 4.09 14.66
C PHE A 193 12.22 3.30 15.18
N ASN A 194 11.89 2.17 14.54
CA ASN A 194 10.90 1.26 15.08
C ASN A 194 11.46 0.56 16.32
N VAL A 195 10.63 0.44 17.36
CA VAL A 195 10.91 -0.35 18.55
C VAL A 195 10.22 -1.70 18.41
N PHE A 196 11.02 -2.75 18.29
CA PHE A 196 10.57 -4.14 18.29
C PHE A 196 10.69 -4.75 19.69
N ASP A 197 9.69 -5.56 20.06
CA ASP A 197 9.66 -6.44 21.24
C ASP A 197 9.20 -7.87 20.88
N GLY A 198 9.55 -8.34 19.69
CA GLY A 198 9.04 -9.61 19.17
C GLY A 198 9.71 -10.03 17.88
N TYR A 199 9.01 -10.87 17.12
CA TYR A 199 9.54 -11.52 15.92
C TYR A 199 9.22 -10.72 14.65
N ALA A 200 10.12 -10.73 13.68
CA ALA A 200 9.90 -10.13 12.36
C ALA A 200 10.09 -11.17 11.24
N GLU A 201 9.12 -11.32 10.33
CA GLU A 201 9.16 -12.36 9.30
C GLU A 201 8.84 -11.83 7.90
N ALA A 202 9.57 -12.34 6.91
CA ALA A 202 9.27 -12.18 5.49
C ALA A 202 8.94 -13.53 4.84
N VAL A 203 7.66 -13.80 4.64
CA VAL A 203 7.18 -15.09 4.14
C VAL A 203 7.03 -15.07 2.62
N GLY A 204 7.56 -16.13 2.00
CA GLY A 204 7.40 -16.32 0.56
C GLY A 204 8.02 -15.20 -0.25
N LEU A 205 9.12 -14.58 0.20
CA LEU A 205 9.92 -13.67 -0.63
C LEU A 205 11.18 -14.39 -1.11
N SER A 206 11.63 -14.06 -2.32
CA SER A 206 12.97 -14.46 -2.78
C SER A 206 14.06 -13.74 -1.99
N ASN A 207 15.30 -14.24 -2.00
CA ASN A 207 16.42 -13.58 -1.31
C ASN A 207 16.56 -12.10 -1.70
N ILE A 208 16.34 -11.77 -2.98
CA ILE A 208 16.35 -10.39 -3.46
C ILE A 208 15.15 -9.60 -2.94
N GLY A 209 13.96 -10.20 -2.85
CA GLY A 209 12.77 -9.57 -2.28
C GLY A 209 12.94 -9.25 -0.79
N VAL A 210 13.52 -10.18 -0.02
CA VAL A 210 13.87 -9.96 1.39
C VAL A 210 14.91 -8.84 1.50
N PHE A 211 15.97 -8.90 0.70
CA PHE A 211 17.00 -7.86 0.69
C PHE A 211 16.42 -6.47 0.39
N ARG A 212 15.49 -6.36 -0.56
CA ARG A 212 14.79 -5.11 -0.90
C ARG A 212 13.74 -4.67 0.12
N SER A 213 13.46 -5.49 1.13
CA SER A 213 12.48 -5.20 2.18
C SER A 213 13.12 -5.07 3.56
N ARG A 214 14.45 -5.14 3.63
CA ARG A 214 15.15 -5.32 4.89
C ARG A 214 15.07 -4.10 5.79
N PHE A 215 15.01 -4.35 7.08
CA PHE A 215 15.19 -3.35 8.11
C PHE A 215 16.68 -3.18 8.40
N ILE A 216 17.22 -1.99 8.12
CA ILE A 216 18.59 -1.61 8.45
C ILE A 216 18.54 -0.82 9.75
N ILE A 217 18.95 -1.47 10.84
CA ILE A 217 18.76 -1.01 12.22
C ILE A 217 20.10 -0.59 12.83
N ASP A 218 20.12 0.57 13.50
CA ASP A 218 21.21 0.96 14.40
C ASP A 218 20.91 0.49 15.83
N PRO A 219 21.58 -0.57 16.33
CA PRO A 219 21.29 -1.11 17.65
C PRO A 219 21.68 -0.18 18.81
N ILE A 220 22.34 0.96 18.56
CA ILE A 220 22.61 1.97 19.59
C ILE A 220 21.38 2.83 19.87
N THR A 221 20.59 3.12 18.83
CA THR A 221 19.46 4.06 18.89
C THR A 221 18.10 3.39 18.81
N GLU A 222 18.04 2.16 18.32
CA GLU A 222 16.82 1.42 18.00
C GLU A 222 16.86 0.03 18.65
N SER A 223 15.68 -0.56 18.92
CA SER A 223 15.63 -1.95 19.37
C SER A 223 15.63 -2.90 18.18
N LEU A 224 16.16 -4.10 18.39
CA LEU A 224 16.15 -5.16 17.40
C LEU A 224 14.99 -6.10 17.69
N PRO A 225 14.37 -6.71 16.66
CA PRO A 225 13.49 -7.85 16.88
C PRO A 225 14.22 -8.94 17.66
N THR A 226 13.48 -9.68 18.48
CA THR A 226 14.01 -10.79 19.26
C THR A 226 14.54 -11.90 18.35
N ASP A 227 13.87 -12.14 17.22
CA ASP A 227 14.31 -13.03 16.16
C ASP A 227 13.77 -12.52 14.81
N TRP A 228 14.34 -12.98 13.69
CA TRP A 228 13.83 -12.67 12.36
C TRP A 228 14.17 -13.73 11.30
N ASP A 229 13.24 -13.97 10.37
CA ASP A 229 13.44 -14.85 9.22
C ASP A 229 12.95 -14.18 7.93
N PRO A 230 13.66 -14.30 6.80
CA PRO A 230 15.00 -14.85 6.65
C PRO A 230 16.09 -14.02 7.34
N SER A 231 17.24 -14.63 7.62
CA SER A 231 18.32 -13.96 8.39
C SER A 231 18.84 -12.63 7.81
N ASN A 232 18.63 -12.37 6.52
CA ASN A 232 18.97 -11.11 5.84
C ASN A 232 17.83 -10.08 5.85
N PHE A 233 16.70 -10.36 6.50
CA PHE A 233 15.58 -9.45 6.65
C PHE A 233 15.89 -8.28 7.58
N VAL A 234 16.77 -8.49 8.56
CA VAL A 234 17.31 -7.43 9.41
C VAL A 234 18.82 -7.33 9.21
N GLN A 235 19.30 -6.11 8.96
CA GLN A 235 20.71 -5.76 8.86
C GLN A 235 21.08 -4.82 10.01
N GLN A 236 22.00 -5.26 10.87
CA GLN A 236 22.54 -4.42 11.93
C GLN A 236 23.70 -3.57 11.41
N LEU A 237 23.69 -2.28 11.72
CA LEU A 237 24.80 -1.39 11.39
C LEU A 237 25.91 -1.47 12.45
N THR A 238 27.15 -1.49 11.97
CA THR A 238 28.34 -1.70 12.80
C THR A 238 29.21 -0.46 12.97
N ASN A 239 28.96 0.61 12.19
CA ASN A 239 29.69 1.88 12.23
C ASN A 239 28.72 3.03 12.49
N THR A 240 28.73 3.53 13.72
CA THR A 240 27.85 4.60 14.21
C THR A 240 28.57 5.94 14.20
N GLU A 241 28.52 6.64 13.06
CA GLU A 241 28.90 8.06 13.02
C GLU A 241 27.65 8.93 13.21
N ASN A 242 27.48 9.43 14.44
CA ASN A 242 26.64 10.57 14.86
C ASN A 242 25.31 10.75 14.10
N ILE A 243 24.33 9.89 14.37
CA ILE A 243 22.94 10.17 14.01
C ILE A 243 22.29 10.83 15.23
N THR A 244 21.91 12.09 15.08
CA THR A 244 21.22 12.87 16.11
C THR A 244 19.84 12.29 16.38
N LYS A 245 19.61 11.96 17.65
CA LYS A 245 18.35 11.48 18.21
C LYS A 245 17.37 12.66 18.32
N GLU A 246 16.82 13.09 17.21
CA GLU A 246 15.69 14.02 17.20
C GLU A 246 14.61 13.44 16.29
N CYS A 247 13.36 13.41 16.76
CA CYS A 247 12.12 13.25 15.97
C CYS A 247 11.91 14.45 15.01
N SER A 248 12.98 14.87 14.35
CA SER A 248 13.05 15.97 13.39
C SER A 248 14.17 15.77 12.35
N GLY A 249 14.90 14.66 12.40
CA GLY A 249 15.75 14.23 11.30
C GLY A 249 14.88 13.71 10.15
N THR A 250 15.26 14.00 8.91
CA THR A 250 14.65 13.34 7.75
C THR A 250 14.75 11.82 7.95
N VAL A 251 13.62 11.19 8.29
CA VAL A 251 13.31 9.78 8.05
C VAL A 251 13.86 9.42 6.67
N GLY A 252 14.31 8.17 6.48
CA GLY A 252 14.81 7.66 5.19
C GLY A 252 13.94 8.12 4.01
N PRO A 253 14.45 8.12 2.76
CA PRO A 253 13.79 8.78 1.64
C PRO A 253 12.27 8.46 1.62
N ARG A 254 11.46 9.44 2.07
CA ARG A 254 9.99 9.34 2.12
C ARG A 254 9.49 8.73 0.82
N MET A 255 8.41 7.95 0.84
CA MET A 255 7.83 7.23 -0.31
C MET A 255 8.11 7.84 -1.71
N LYS A 256 7.81 9.14 -1.89
CA LYS A 256 8.08 9.89 -3.12
C LYS A 256 9.55 9.86 -3.57
N ASN A 257 10.49 10.00 -2.66
CA ASN A 257 11.93 9.91 -2.92
C ASN A 257 12.35 8.49 -3.30
N LEU A 258 11.75 7.45 -2.69
CA LEU A 258 11.99 6.05 -3.10
C LEU A 258 11.52 5.81 -4.53
N MET A 259 10.35 6.35 -4.89
CA MET A 259 9.81 6.25 -6.24
C MET A 259 10.63 7.05 -7.25
N LEU A 260 11.18 8.20 -6.86
CA LEU A 260 12.09 8.99 -7.71
C LEU A 260 13.52 8.42 -7.80
N ASP A 261 13.89 7.44 -6.97
CA ASP A 261 15.17 6.73 -7.09
C ASP A 261 15.11 5.81 -8.31
N THR A 262 15.71 6.27 -9.41
CA THR A 262 15.79 5.55 -10.69
C THR A 262 16.35 4.13 -10.53
N THR A 263 17.34 3.93 -9.66
CA THR A 263 17.92 2.59 -9.49
C THR A 263 16.90 1.67 -8.82
N PHE A 264 16.30 2.11 -7.72
CA PHE A 264 15.30 1.32 -7.02
C PHE A 264 14.13 0.97 -7.93
N ILE A 265 13.51 1.99 -8.56
CA ILE A 265 12.24 1.80 -9.25
C ILE A 265 12.41 1.05 -10.57
N CYS A 266 13.46 1.32 -11.35
CA CYS A 266 13.70 0.57 -12.58
C CYS A 266 14.00 -0.89 -12.27
N THR A 267 14.79 -1.18 -11.22
CA THR A 267 15.04 -2.58 -10.84
C THR A 267 13.79 -3.25 -10.26
N HIS A 268 12.84 -2.49 -9.71
CA HIS A 268 11.54 -2.99 -9.30
C HIS A 268 10.66 -3.33 -10.52
N LEU A 269 10.57 -2.42 -11.49
CA LEU A 269 9.86 -2.62 -12.75
C LEU A 269 10.39 -3.86 -13.50
N ASP A 270 11.71 -3.98 -13.68
CA ASP A 270 12.35 -5.16 -14.29
C ASP A 270 11.94 -6.47 -13.57
N SER A 271 11.79 -6.40 -12.24
CA SER A 271 11.40 -7.57 -11.43
C SER A 271 9.93 -7.95 -11.56
N LEU A 272 9.06 -6.98 -11.87
CA LEU A 272 7.67 -7.23 -12.24
C LEU A 272 7.60 -7.83 -13.64
N GLU A 273 8.29 -7.22 -14.62
CA GLU A 273 8.33 -7.69 -16.01
C GLU A 273 8.83 -9.14 -16.12
N ALA A 274 9.85 -9.50 -15.35
CA ALA A 274 10.35 -10.87 -15.28
C ALA A 274 9.30 -11.90 -14.82
N GLN A 275 8.21 -11.46 -14.19
CA GLN A 275 7.12 -12.29 -13.71
C GLN A 275 5.90 -12.30 -14.64
N LYS A 276 5.89 -11.50 -15.72
CA LYS A 276 4.75 -11.38 -16.65
C LYS A 276 4.21 -12.73 -17.13
N ASP A 277 5.09 -13.62 -17.59
CA ASP A 277 4.67 -14.92 -18.13
C ASP A 277 4.36 -15.98 -17.05
N SER A 278 5.05 -15.91 -15.91
CA SER A 278 4.95 -16.95 -14.86
C SER A 278 3.83 -16.66 -13.87
N PHE A 279 3.57 -15.37 -13.60
CA PHE A 279 2.58 -14.87 -12.65
C PHE A 279 1.83 -13.66 -13.25
N PRO A 280 1.08 -13.85 -14.35
CA PRO A 280 0.47 -12.75 -15.09
C PRO A 280 -0.49 -11.90 -14.24
N LYS A 281 -1.26 -12.53 -13.34
CA LYS A 281 -2.15 -11.82 -12.41
C LYS A 281 -1.39 -10.90 -11.45
N PHE A 282 -0.31 -11.43 -10.85
CA PHE A 282 0.55 -10.65 -9.96
C PHE A 282 1.20 -9.49 -10.71
N TYR A 283 1.78 -9.75 -11.89
CA TYR A 283 2.35 -8.72 -12.75
C TYR A 283 1.34 -7.62 -13.03
N TRP A 284 0.14 -7.98 -13.50
CA TRP A 284 -0.90 -7.03 -13.86
C TRP A 284 -1.30 -6.14 -12.67
N ILE A 285 -1.57 -6.74 -11.50
CA ILE A 285 -2.03 -6.00 -10.30
C ILE A 285 -0.97 -5.02 -9.81
N ASN A 286 0.28 -5.47 -9.72
CA ASN A 286 1.33 -4.64 -9.15
C ASN A 286 1.83 -3.57 -10.14
N LEU A 287 1.79 -3.86 -11.45
CA LEU A 287 2.04 -2.85 -12.48
C LEU A 287 0.94 -1.77 -12.46
N TYR A 288 -0.32 -2.18 -12.28
CA TYR A 288 -1.44 -1.25 -12.10
C TYR A 288 -1.22 -0.32 -10.91
N HIS A 289 -0.89 -0.87 -9.74
CA HIS A 289 -0.61 -0.07 -8.52
C HIS A 289 0.57 0.88 -8.70
N LEU A 290 1.63 0.43 -9.38
CA LEU A 290 2.80 1.26 -9.68
C LEU A 290 2.42 2.47 -10.53
N PHE A 291 1.75 2.27 -11.67
CA PHE A 291 1.38 3.38 -12.55
C PHE A 291 0.29 4.27 -11.96
N LYS A 292 -0.64 3.71 -11.20
CA LYS A 292 -1.62 4.50 -10.43
C LYS A 292 -0.92 5.49 -9.52
N PHE A 293 0.09 5.05 -8.76
CA PHE A 293 0.86 5.96 -7.90
C PHE A 293 1.52 7.09 -8.71
N TYR A 294 2.19 6.75 -9.81
CA TYR A 294 2.87 7.73 -10.66
C TYR A 294 1.91 8.78 -11.24
N LEU A 295 0.79 8.34 -11.81
CA LEU A 295 -0.23 9.23 -12.39
C LEU A 295 -0.83 10.19 -11.35
N LEU A 296 -1.01 9.74 -10.11
CA LEU A 296 -1.67 10.53 -9.07
C LEU A 296 -0.71 11.45 -8.29
N ASN A 297 0.59 11.12 -8.23
CA ASN A 297 1.51 11.74 -7.26
C ASN A 297 2.77 12.39 -7.84
N ILE A 298 3.21 11.94 -9.01
CA ILE A 298 4.45 12.43 -9.61
C ILE A 298 4.09 13.08 -10.96
N PRO A 299 4.36 14.38 -11.15
CA PRO A 299 4.19 14.99 -12.44
C PRO A 299 4.97 14.23 -13.52
N SER A 300 4.37 14.01 -14.70
CA SER A 300 4.95 13.16 -15.74
C SER A 300 6.34 13.59 -16.22
N GLN A 301 6.67 14.89 -16.10
CA GLN A 301 8.01 15.41 -16.41
C GLN A 301 9.11 14.98 -15.41
N ASP A 302 8.72 14.52 -14.22
CA ASP A 302 9.62 14.09 -13.15
C ASP A 302 9.73 12.56 -13.10
N TRP A 303 9.10 11.83 -14.02
CA TRP A 303 9.15 10.37 -14.07
C TRP A 303 10.56 9.89 -14.45
N PRO A 304 11.10 8.86 -13.78
CA PRO A 304 12.31 8.20 -14.22
C PRO A 304 12.16 7.60 -15.63
N ASP A 305 13.21 7.65 -16.45
CA ASP A 305 13.18 7.25 -17.86
C ASP A 305 12.54 5.87 -18.08
N CYS A 306 12.86 4.87 -17.25
CA CYS A 306 12.28 3.52 -17.38
C CYS A 306 10.76 3.48 -17.17
N ILE A 307 10.21 4.38 -16.34
CA ILE A 307 8.78 4.50 -16.09
C ILE A 307 8.11 5.19 -17.26
N SER A 308 8.73 6.24 -17.80
CA SER A 308 8.26 6.90 -19.04
C SER A 308 8.28 5.94 -20.22
N ASP A 309 9.39 5.21 -20.42
CA ASP A 309 9.55 4.23 -21.50
C ASP A 309 8.49 3.13 -21.39
N ALA A 310 8.33 2.52 -20.20
CA ALA A 310 7.32 1.50 -19.98
C ALA A 310 5.89 2.05 -20.14
N TRP A 311 5.61 3.27 -19.69
CA TRP A 311 4.31 3.90 -19.93
C TRP A 311 4.04 4.15 -21.40
N ASP A 312 5.05 4.36 -22.24
CA ASP A 312 4.87 4.54 -23.68
C ASP A 312 4.63 3.20 -24.42
N GLU A 313 4.99 2.06 -23.81
CA GLU A 313 4.72 0.73 -24.35
C GLU A 313 3.23 0.35 -24.32
N GLU A 314 2.81 -0.60 -25.16
CA GLU A 314 1.44 -1.12 -25.15
C GLU A 314 1.23 -2.07 -23.96
N PHE A 315 0.39 -1.66 -23.00
CA PHE A 315 -0.02 -2.53 -21.90
C PHE A 315 -1.08 -3.53 -22.33
N ASP A 316 -1.28 -4.56 -21.50
CA ASP A 316 -2.38 -5.48 -21.66
C ASP A 316 -3.72 -4.71 -21.70
N CYS A 317 -4.64 -5.18 -22.55
CA CYS A 317 -5.90 -4.50 -22.87
C CYS A 317 -6.58 -3.88 -21.64
N GLY A 318 -6.95 -2.60 -21.74
CA GLY A 318 -7.78 -1.92 -20.76
C GLY A 318 -7.05 -1.37 -19.54
N MET A 319 -5.78 -1.71 -19.31
CA MET A 319 -5.04 -1.20 -18.15
C MET A 319 -4.87 0.33 -18.22
N LYS A 320 -4.39 0.85 -19.36
CA LYS A 320 -4.19 2.30 -19.54
C LYS A 320 -5.51 3.05 -19.48
N GLU A 321 -6.55 2.52 -20.12
CA GLU A 321 -7.88 3.13 -20.13
C GLU A 321 -8.48 3.19 -18.73
N LEU A 322 -8.29 2.14 -17.93
CA LEU A 322 -8.74 2.10 -16.54
C LEU A 322 -7.95 3.09 -15.66
N LEU A 323 -6.62 3.10 -15.77
CA LEU A 323 -5.76 4.05 -15.04
C LEU A 323 -6.07 5.51 -15.40
N ASN A 324 -6.25 5.80 -16.69
CA ASN A 324 -6.64 7.13 -17.16
C ASN A 324 -8.05 7.51 -16.68
N ALA A 325 -8.97 6.54 -16.60
CA ALA A 325 -10.29 6.79 -16.04
C ALA A 325 -10.21 7.12 -14.54
N GLU A 326 -9.45 6.36 -13.76
CA GLU A 326 -9.22 6.65 -12.34
C GLU A 326 -8.55 8.02 -12.13
N GLN A 327 -7.49 8.32 -12.89
CA GLN A 327 -6.81 9.61 -12.84
C GLN A 327 -7.78 10.74 -13.15
N HIS A 328 -8.60 10.61 -14.19
CA HIS A 328 -9.52 11.67 -14.59
C HIS A 328 -10.61 11.92 -13.55
N ILE A 329 -11.22 10.84 -13.04
CA ILE A 329 -12.21 10.93 -11.96
C ILE A 329 -11.59 11.58 -10.72
N HIS A 330 -10.35 11.22 -10.40
CA HIS A 330 -9.58 11.89 -9.35
C HIS A 330 -9.38 13.39 -9.64
N GLU A 331 -8.87 13.77 -10.81
CA GLU A 331 -8.65 15.17 -11.17
C GLU A 331 -9.92 16.01 -11.03
N ILE A 332 -11.08 15.48 -11.42
CA ILE A 332 -12.35 16.21 -11.33
C ILE A 332 -12.86 16.31 -9.90
N LEU A 333 -12.89 15.17 -9.19
CA LEU A 333 -13.34 15.13 -7.80
C LEU A 333 -12.51 16.04 -6.89
N PHE A 334 -11.24 16.28 -7.22
CA PHE A 334 -10.31 16.94 -6.29
C PHE A 334 -9.62 18.18 -6.82
N GLU A 335 -9.18 18.22 -8.08
CA GLU A 335 -8.52 19.41 -8.63
C GLU A 335 -9.54 20.38 -9.24
N GLY A 336 -10.50 19.85 -9.99
CA GLY A 336 -11.62 20.63 -10.54
C GLY A 336 -12.53 21.19 -9.44
N SER A 337 -12.78 20.42 -8.38
CA SER A 337 -13.68 20.82 -7.29
C SER A 337 -13.09 21.87 -6.33
N LYS A 338 -11.76 22.02 -6.23
CA LYS A 338 -11.11 22.97 -5.28
C LYS A 338 -11.64 24.39 -5.39
N SER A 339 -11.82 24.90 -6.61
CA SER A 339 -12.35 26.25 -6.84
C SER A 339 -13.82 26.36 -6.40
N TYR A 340 -14.60 25.29 -6.59
CA TYR A 340 -16.01 25.25 -6.17
C TYR A 340 -16.12 25.12 -4.65
N ASN A 341 -15.36 24.22 -4.03
CA ASN A 341 -15.35 24.00 -2.59
C ASN A 341 -14.88 25.24 -1.84
N SER A 342 -13.80 25.90 -2.29
CA SER A 342 -13.39 27.19 -1.70
C SER A 342 -14.48 28.26 -1.77
N LYS A 343 -15.26 28.27 -2.85
CA LYS A 343 -16.39 29.18 -3.01
C LYS A 343 -17.55 28.81 -2.09
N LEU A 344 -17.89 27.52 -2.00
CA LEU A 344 -18.92 26.99 -1.10
C LEU A 344 -18.57 27.27 0.37
N ASP A 345 -17.32 27.04 0.78
CA ASP A 345 -16.84 27.35 2.14
C ASP A 345 -16.96 28.84 2.44
N SER A 346 -16.55 29.69 1.50
CA SER A 346 -16.68 31.15 1.65
C SER A 346 -18.14 31.58 1.77
N LEU A 347 -19.07 30.92 1.08
CA LEU A 347 -20.51 31.24 1.19
C LEU A 347 -21.08 30.71 2.51
N SER A 348 -20.77 29.47 2.88
CA SER A 348 -21.21 28.82 4.11
C SER A 348 -20.75 29.60 5.35
N GLY A 349 -19.52 30.10 5.36
CA GLY A 349 -19.00 30.95 6.45
C GLY A 349 -19.74 32.28 6.63
N LEU A 350 -20.53 32.72 5.64
CA LEU A 350 -21.35 33.93 5.72
C LEU A 350 -22.80 33.64 6.13
N VAL A 351 -23.25 32.38 6.04
CA VAL A 351 -24.63 31.99 6.38
C VAL A 351 -24.89 32.16 7.87
N PHE A 352 -24.03 31.61 8.74
CA PHE A 352 -24.22 31.71 10.19
C PHE A 352 -24.21 33.16 10.70
N PRO A 353 -23.28 34.05 10.29
CA PRO A 353 -23.36 35.47 10.64
C PRO A 353 -24.65 36.17 10.18
N ALA A 354 -25.19 35.82 9.01
CA ALA A 354 -26.46 36.37 8.52
C ALA A 354 -27.65 35.89 9.37
N ILE A 355 -27.65 34.61 9.77
CA ILE A 355 -28.65 34.04 10.67
C ILE A 355 -28.58 34.70 12.06
N ASP A 356 -27.37 34.81 12.64
CA ASP A 356 -27.16 35.39 13.98
C ASP A 356 -27.55 36.86 14.05
N SER A 357 -27.40 37.59 12.94
CA SER A 357 -27.83 38.98 12.81
C SER A 357 -29.34 39.15 12.48
N ASN A 358 -30.10 38.05 12.37
CA ASN A 358 -31.49 38.01 11.92
C ASN A 358 -31.71 38.59 10.51
N ASP A 359 -30.68 38.61 9.65
CA ASP A 359 -30.80 39.02 8.25
C ASP A 359 -31.18 37.83 7.36
N TRP A 360 -32.46 37.44 7.46
CA TRP A 360 -33.01 36.29 6.75
C TRP A 360 -33.00 36.44 5.22
N ASN A 361 -33.05 37.66 4.69
CA ASN A 361 -32.97 37.89 3.25
C ASN A 361 -31.58 37.57 2.71
N SER A 362 -30.54 38.05 3.40
CA SER A 362 -29.15 37.73 3.05
C SER A 362 -28.86 36.24 3.26
N ALA A 363 -29.33 35.64 4.36
CA ALA A 363 -29.17 34.21 4.61
C ALA A 363 -29.79 33.36 3.49
N ASN A 364 -31.04 33.64 3.09
CA ASN A 364 -31.69 32.92 2.00
C ASN A 364 -30.97 33.11 0.66
N SER A 365 -30.53 34.33 0.34
CA SER A 365 -29.78 34.58 -0.90
C SER A 365 -28.42 33.85 -0.94
N LEU A 366 -27.76 33.71 0.21
CA LEU A 366 -26.52 32.94 0.33
C LEU A 366 -26.80 31.45 0.16
N ILE A 367 -27.87 30.93 0.77
CA ILE A 367 -28.31 29.54 0.61
C ILE A 367 -28.64 29.24 -0.86
N ASP A 368 -29.39 30.11 -1.54
CA ASP A 368 -29.71 29.95 -2.98
C ASP A 368 -28.43 29.91 -3.82
N SER A 369 -27.43 30.73 -3.47
CA SER A 369 -26.13 30.72 -4.14
C SER A 369 -25.37 29.42 -3.88
N ILE A 370 -25.38 28.91 -2.65
CA ILE A 370 -24.76 27.62 -2.30
C ILE A 370 -25.38 26.50 -3.12
N VAL A 371 -26.71 26.43 -3.18
CA VAL A 371 -27.43 25.43 -3.98
C VAL A 371 -27.03 25.52 -5.45
N GLY A 372 -27.06 26.72 -6.04
CA GLY A 372 -26.69 26.90 -7.45
C GLY A 372 -25.24 26.53 -7.78
N TYR A 373 -24.28 26.79 -6.87
CA TYR A 373 -22.89 26.36 -7.05
C TYR A 373 -22.72 24.84 -6.86
N SER A 374 -23.48 24.23 -5.95
CA SER A 374 -23.49 22.77 -5.78
C SER A 374 -24.02 22.09 -7.04
N ASP A 375 -25.17 22.53 -7.55
CA ASP A 375 -25.80 21.94 -8.76
C ASP A 375 -24.85 22.01 -9.98
N LEU A 376 -24.12 23.12 -10.15
CA LEU A 376 -23.17 23.27 -11.24
C LEU A 376 -21.98 22.32 -11.09
N ARG A 377 -21.45 22.17 -9.87
CA ARG A 377 -20.36 21.22 -9.57
C ARG A 377 -20.81 19.79 -9.86
N ASP A 378 -22.00 19.43 -9.39
CA ASP A 378 -22.55 18.09 -9.53
C ASP A 378 -22.83 17.75 -11.01
N SER A 379 -23.33 18.71 -11.80
CA SER A 379 -23.50 18.54 -13.25
C SER A 379 -22.19 18.27 -13.99
N LEU A 380 -21.13 19.03 -13.72
CA LEU A 380 -19.82 18.83 -14.35
C LEU A 380 -19.21 17.48 -13.99
N PHE A 381 -19.44 17.05 -12.75
CA PHE A 381 -18.99 15.75 -12.27
C PHE A 381 -19.71 14.60 -12.97
N LEU A 382 -21.03 14.68 -13.10
CA LEU A 382 -21.84 13.65 -13.77
C LEU A 382 -21.50 13.53 -15.27
N ASP A 383 -21.29 14.66 -15.96
CA ASP A 383 -20.88 14.65 -17.38
C ASP A 383 -19.57 13.88 -17.57
N ALA A 384 -18.59 14.11 -16.69
CA ALA A 384 -17.31 13.44 -16.79
C ALA A 384 -17.34 11.96 -16.42
N ILE A 385 -18.22 11.56 -15.49
CA ILE A 385 -18.47 10.12 -15.23
C ILE A 385 -19.04 9.47 -16.49
N SER A 386 -20.05 10.10 -17.11
CA SER A 386 -20.70 9.57 -18.32
C SER A 386 -19.68 9.35 -19.44
N ASP A 387 -18.81 10.32 -19.70
CA ASP A 387 -17.75 10.22 -20.71
C ASP A 387 -16.79 9.04 -20.45
N ARG A 388 -16.55 8.69 -19.18
CA ARG A 388 -15.67 7.57 -18.80
C ARG A 388 -16.37 6.23 -18.88
N ILE A 389 -17.66 6.17 -18.53
CA ILE A 389 -18.48 4.97 -18.74
C ILE A 389 -18.48 4.62 -20.22
N ASP A 390 -18.78 5.57 -21.11
CA ASP A 390 -18.84 5.33 -22.56
C ASP A 390 -17.49 4.83 -23.11
N SER A 391 -16.38 5.42 -22.64
CA SER A 391 -15.04 5.00 -23.05
C SER A 391 -14.73 3.57 -22.64
N LEU A 392 -15.05 3.18 -21.40
CA LEU A 392 -14.74 1.85 -20.88
C LEU A 392 -15.70 0.78 -21.41
N GLU A 393 -16.98 1.09 -21.62
CA GLU A 393 -17.96 0.16 -22.22
C GLU A 393 -17.63 -0.19 -23.68
N SER A 394 -16.84 0.65 -24.36
CA SER A 394 -16.39 0.40 -25.73
C SER A 394 -15.23 -0.60 -25.86
N LEU A 395 -14.62 -0.99 -24.73
CA LEU A 395 -13.49 -1.91 -24.70
C LEU A 395 -13.94 -3.37 -24.81
N ASP A 396 -13.34 -4.10 -25.75
CA ASP A 396 -13.53 -5.54 -25.92
C ASP A 396 -12.25 -6.30 -25.55
N CYS A 397 -12.01 -6.43 -24.25
CA CYS A 397 -10.88 -7.20 -23.73
C CYS A 397 -11.22 -8.69 -23.65
N THR A 398 -10.34 -9.53 -24.20
CA THR A 398 -10.51 -11.00 -24.16
C THR A 398 -9.92 -11.64 -22.89
N ASP A 399 -9.07 -10.91 -22.16
CA ASP A 399 -8.47 -11.37 -20.92
C ASP A 399 -9.45 -11.33 -19.75
N THR A 400 -9.50 -12.41 -18.97
CA THR A 400 -10.50 -12.55 -17.88
C THR A 400 -10.22 -11.62 -16.70
N LEU A 401 -8.95 -11.28 -16.43
CA LEU A 401 -8.62 -10.37 -15.33
C LEU A 401 -9.00 -8.94 -15.71
N ALA A 402 -8.55 -8.47 -16.87
CA ALA A 402 -8.85 -7.12 -17.37
C ALA A 402 -10.37 -6.87 -17.45
N SER A 403 -11.13 -7.81 -18.02
CA SER A 403 -12.58 -7.66 -18.16
C SER A 403 -13.29 -7.58 -16.81
N LYS A 404 -12.82 -8.31 -15.78
CA LYS A 404 -13.37 -8.20 -14.42
C LYS A 404 -13.10 -6.85 -13.77
N TRP A 405 -11.88 -6.32 -13.94
CA TRP A 405 -11.51 -5.00 -13.44
C TRP A 405 -12.37 -3.91 -14.09
N ILE A 406 -12.48 -3.92 -15.42
CA ILE A 406 -13.28 -2.96 -16.18
C ILE A 406 -14.76 -3.06 -15.79
N GLU A 407 -15.35 -4.27 -15.78
CA GLU A 407 -16.76 -4.48 -15.45
C GLU A 407 -17.08 -3.99 -14.03
N THR A 408 -16.24 -4.34 -13.05
CA THR A 408 -16.47 -3.92 -11.65
C THR A 408 -16.28 -2.42 -11.48
N TYR A 409 -15.28 -1.84 -12.15
CA TYR A 409 -15.06 -0.40 -12.10
C TYR A 409 -16.20 0.38 -12.80
N LEU A 410 -16.77 -0.15 -13.89
CA LEU A 410 -17.96 0.42 -14.52
C LEU A 410 -19.15 0.47 -13.56
N LEU A 411 -19.37 -0.59 -12.77
CA LEU A 411 -20.40 -0.59 -11.73
C LEU A 411 -20.11 0.44 -10.63
N ASN A 412 -18.84 0.61 -10.28
CA ASN A 412 -18.41 1.67 -9.37
C ASN A 412 -18.73 3.06 -9.93
N LEU A 413 -18.41 3.33 -11.20
CA LEU A 413 -18.74 4.59 -11.87
C LEU A 413 -20.25 4.84 -11.94
N LYS A 414 -21.06 3.80 -12.19
CA LYS A 414 -22.53 3.90 -12.17
C LYS A 414 -23.04 4.35 -10.81
N LEU A 415 -22.55 3.74 -9.73
CA LEU A 415 -22.88 4.16 -8.37
C LEU A 415 -22.44 5.60 -8.08
N LEU A 416 -21.22 5.98 -8.52
CA LEU A 416 -20.72 7.36 -8.41
C LEU A 416 -21.60 8.36 -9.17
N GLY A 417 -22.14 7.96 -10.32
CA GLY A 417 -23.10 8.72 -11.12
C GLY A 417 -24.51 8.80 -10.51
N GLY A 418 -24.76 8.12 -9.40
CA GLY A 418 -26.06 8.09 -8.72
C GLY A 418 -27.02 7.01 -9.24
N ASP A 419 -26.56 6.10 -10.10
CA ASP A 419 -27.39 4.99 -10.58
C ASP A 419 -27.60 3.94 -9.49
N SER A 420 -28.71 3.21 -9.61
CA SER A 420 -29.02 2.06 -8.74
C SER A 420 -28.56 0.75 -9.37
N LEU A 421 -27.97 -0.14 -8.57
CA LEU A 421 -27.58 -1.49 -9.03
C LEU A 421 -28.80 -2.36 -9.38
N THR A 422 -28.79 -2.91 -10.60
CA THR A 422 -29.76 -3.92 -11.05
C THR A 422 -29.49 -5.29 -10.42
N ALA A 423 -30.43 -6.24 -10.56
CA ALA A 423 -30.20 -7.61 -10.11
C ALA A 423 -29.03 -8.30 -10.84
N SER A 424 -28.77 -7.91 -12.09
CA SER A 424 -27.63 -8.42 -12.86
C SER A 424 -26.32 -7.88 -12.29
N ASP A 425 -26.26 -6.57 -12.01
CA ASP A 425 -25.07 -5.92 -11.43
C ASP A 425 -24.73 -6.54 -10.08
N LYS A 426 -25.74 -6.77 -9.24
CA LYS A 426 -25.56 -7.44 -7.94
C LYS A 426 -24.97 -8.84 -8.08
N SER A 427 -25.45 -9.63 -9.06
CA SER A 427 -24.91 -10.97 -9.32
C SER A 427 -23.44 -10.93 -9.78
N VAL A 428 -23.05 -9.91 -10.56
CA VAL A 428 -21.66 -9.70 -10.97
C VAL A 428 -20.79 -9.36 -9.76
N LEU A 429 -21.25 -8.42 -8.93
CA LEU A 429 -20.55 -8.00 -7.72
C LEU A 429 -20.39 -9.15 -6.73
N GLU A 430 -21.44 -9.91 -6.46
CA GLU A 430 -21.39 -11.09 -5.58
C GLU A 430 -20.42 -12.15 -6.12
N SER A 431 -20.39 -12.35 -7.44
CA SER A 431 -19.43 -13.25 -8.09
C SER A 431 -18.00 -12.75 -7.92
N ASN A 432 -17.73 -11.48 -8.19
CA ASN A 432 -16.39 -10.90 -8.09
C ASN A 432 -15.92 -10.78 -6.63
N ALA A 433 -16.83 -10.52 -5.69
CA ALA A 433 -16.54 -10.47 -4.25
C ALA A 433 -16.09 -11.83 -3.68
N SER A 434 -16.60 -12.93 -4.26
CA SER A 434 -16.24 -14.30 -3.89
C SER A 434 -14.89 -14.80 -4.44
N LEU A 435 -14.25 -14.01 -5.31
CA LEU A 435 -12.93 -14.34 -5.82
C LEU A 435 -11.84 -14.13 -4.76
N CYS A 436 -10.69 -14.71 -5.04
CA CYS A 436 -9.50 -14.58 -4.21
C CYS A 436 -8.81 -13.23 -4.46
N SER A 437 -8.71 -12.42 -3.40
CA SER A 437 -8.20 -11.05 -3.51
C SER A 437 -6.73 -11.02 -3.94
N ASN A 438 -5.94 -12.00 -3.53
CA ASN A 438 -4.54 -12.13 -3.97
C ASN A 438 -4.37 -12.48 -5.46
N GLU A 439 -5.38 -13.09 -6.08
CA GLU A 439 -5.36 -13.43 -7.51
C GLU A 439 -5.98 -12.36 -8.39
N TYR A 440 -6.98 -11.64 -7.89
CA TYR A 440 -7.77 -10.72 -8.70
C TYR A 440 -7.60 -9.26 -8.26
N GLY A 441 -6.95 -8.99 -7.14
CA GLY A 441 -6.58 -7.66 -6.66
C GLY A 441 -7.77 -6.80 -6.27
N ASP A 442 -7.69 -5.52 -6.59
CA ASP A 442 -8.64 -4.48 -6.17
C ASP A 442 -10.07 -4.78 -6.61
N VAL A 443 -10.26 -5.50 -7.73
CA VAL A 443 -11.60 -5.89 -8.21
C VAL A 443 -12.40 -6.62 -7.13
N VAL A 444 -11.74 -7.44 -6.32
CA VAL A 444 -12.38 -8.20 -5.24
C VAL A 444 -12.75 -7.25 -4.12
N GLN A 445 -11.88 -6.28 -3.80
CA GLN A 445 -12.14 -5.30 -2.77
C GLN A 445 -13.25 -4.34 -3.17
N TRP A 446 -13.26 -3.85 -4.42
CA TRP A 446 -14.33 -3.04 -5.00
C TRP A 446 -15.67 -3.78 -4.96
N ALA A 447 -15.67 -5.06 -5.35
CA ALA A 447 -16.88 -5.87 -5.34
C ALA A 447 -17.38 -6.11 -3.92
N ARG A 448 -16.51 -6.56 -3.00
CA ARG A 448 -16.85 -6.76 -1.58
C ARG A 448 -17.40 -5.48 -0.95
N GLN A 449 -16.82 -4.33 -1.29
CA GLN A 449 -17.29 -3.01 -0.89
C GLN A 449 -18.72 -2.76 -1.39
N MET A 450 -18.98 -2.89 -2.69
CA MET A 450 -20.30 -2.59 -3.25
C MET A 450 -21.37 -3.56 -2.77
N VAL A 451 -21.02 -4.83 -2.51
CA VAL A 451 -21.93 -5.82 -1.94
C VAL A 451 -22.34 -5.46 -0.51
N ALA A 452 -21.42 -4.92 0.30
CA ALA A 452 -21.68 -4.55 1.70
C ALA A 452 -22.78 -3.48 1.88
N GLU A 453 -23.12 -2.74 0.82
CA GLU A 453 -24.23 -1.78 0.85
C GLU A 453 -25.61 -2.43 0.86
N TYR A 454 -25.74 -3.69 0.41
CA TYR A 454 -27.03 -4.37 0.33
C TYR A 454 -27.06 -5.80 0.86
N ASP A 455 -25.90 -6.40 1.14
CA ASP A 455 -25.76 -7.76 1.67
C ASP A 455 -24.78 -7.77 2.87
N THR A 456 -24.98 -8.72 3.78
CA THR A 456 -24.15 -8.94 4.98
C THR A 456 -23.25 -10.19 4.86
N THR A 457 -23.18 -10.80 3.68
CA THR A 457 -22.40 -12.00 3.40
C THR A 457 -20.91 -11.72 3.55
N ARG A 458 -20.23 -12.55 4.36
CA ARG A 458 -18.77 -12.45 4.54
C ARG A 458 -18.06 -13.16 3.41
N TYR A 459 -17.50 -12.37 2.50
CA TYR A 459 -16.48 -12.85 1.58
C TYR A 459 -15.12 -12.78 2.26
N THR A 460 -14.37 -13.87 2.21
CA THR A 460 -13.02 -13.92 2.76
C THR A 460 -12.13 -14.65 1.78
N ASP A 461 -10.82 -14.49 1.96
CA ASP A 461 -9.85 -15.27 1.22
C ASP A 461 -9.64 -16.68 1.83
N SER A 462 -10.61 -17.18 2.62
CA SER A 462 -10.58 -18.54 3.17
C SER A 462 -10.59 -19.57 2.04
N GLY A 463 -9.53 -20.35 1.93
CA GLY A 463 -9.38 -21.35 0.87
C GLY A 463 -8.78 -20.82 -0.43
N CYS A 464 -8.38 -19.54 -0.45
CA CYS A 464 -7.52 -19.04 -1.51
C CYS A 464 -6.14 -19.66 -1.41
N THR A 465 -5.59 -20.07 -2.55
CA THR A 465 -4.21 -20.50 -2.61
C THR A 465 -3.35 -19.26 -2.44
N PRO A 466 -2.39 -19.23 -1.49
CA PRO A 466 -1.39 -18.18 -1.46
C PRO A 466 -0.73 -18.08 -2.84
N VAL A 467 -0.29 -16.89 -3.23
CA VAL A 467 0.52 -16.71 -4.44
C VAL A 467 1.90 -17.34 -4.17
N LEU A 468 1.95 -18.67 -4.24
CA LEU A 468 3.16 -19.48 -4.21
C LEU A 468 3.89 -19.32 -5.54
N GLY A 469 4.35 -18.10 -5.79
CA GLY A 469 5.13 -17.75 -6.97
C GLY A 469 6.51 -17.17 -6.66
N ARG A 470 6.73 -16.82 -5.40
CA ARG A 470 7.95 -16.15 -4.96
C ARG A 470 8.95 -17.10 -4.28
N SER A 471 8.54 -18.34 -4.01
CA SER A 471 9.43 -19.43 -3.63
C SER A 471 9.96 -20.11 -4.89
N ILE A 472 11.28 -19.98 -5.08
CA ILE A 472 12.20 -20.95 -5.68
C ILE A 472 11.50 -21.95 -6.62
N LYS A 473 11.72 -21.82 -7.95
CA LYS A 473 11.60 -22.99 -8.83
C LYS A 473 12.27 -24.14 -8.08
N GLN A 474 11.48 -25.13 -7.65
CA GLN A 474 11.99 -26.40 -7.15
C GLN A 474 12.72 -27.09 -8.31
N GLN A 475 13.91 -26.60 -8.64
CA GLN A 475 14.96 -27.43 -9.19
C GLN A 475 15.43 -28.27 -8.01
N ASN A 476 14.90 -29.48 -7.93
CA ASN A 476 15.44 -30.64 -7.22
C ASN A 476 16.65 -30.33 -6.33
N ASN A 477 16.45 -30.19 -5.02
CA ASN A 477 17.42 -30.45 -3.93
C ASN A 477 18.92 -30.49 -4.33
N GLN A 478 19.39 -29.43 -4.98
CA GLN A 478 20.76 -28.97 -4.92
C GLN A 478 20.61 -27.52 -4.49
N SER A 479 20.94 -27.26 -3.23
CA SER A 479 21.17 -25.92 -2.70
C SER A 479 21.95 -25.09 -3.73
N ASN A 480 21.24 -24.23 -4.49
CA ASN A 480 21.89 -23.19 -5.26
C ASN A 480 22.31 -22.13 -4.27
N LEU A 481 23.58 -22.25 -3.89
CA LEU A 481 24.29 -21.41 -2.96
C LEU A 481 24.77 -20.22 -3.77
N GLU A 482 23.94 -19.18 -3.81
CA GLU A 482 24.20 -17.96 -4.58
C GLU A 482 25.08 -17.01 -3.76
N PHE A 483 26.12 -16.48 -4.39
CA PHE A 483 26.98 -15.44 -3.88
C PHE A 483 26.35 -14.08 -4.18
N ILE A 484 26.43 -13.15 -3.23
CA ILE A 484 25.95 -11.78 -3.40
C ILE A 484 27.13 -10.90 -3.80
N ILE A 485 27.06 -10.21 -4.93
CA ILE A 485 28.15 -9.38 -5.48
C ILE A 485 27.69 -7.93 -5.60
N PHE A 486 28.36 -6.99 -4.93
CA PHE A 486 27.98 -5.57 -4.90
C PHE A 486 29.17 -4.65 -4.55
N PRO A 487 29.11 -3.34 -4.79
CA PRO A 487 28.14 -2.64 -5.61
C PRO A 487 28.37 -2.93 -7.09
N ASN A 488 27.34 -2.68 -7.89
CA ASN A 488 27.42 -2.68 -9.34
C ASN A 488 26.48 -1.58 -9.88
N PRO A 489 27.00 -0.51 -10.52
CA PRO A 489 28.40 -0.26 -10.87
C PRO A 489 29.34 -0.12 -9.65
N VAL A 490 30.63 -0.35 -9.85
CA VAL A 490 31.67 -0.27 -8.83
C VAL A 490 32.70 0.82 -9.16
N ASN A 491 33.10 1.59 -8.14
CA ASN A 491 34.17 2.57 -8.25
C ASN A 491 35.51 1.98 -7.79
N GLU A 492 35.59 1.53 -6.53
CA GLU A 492 36.86 1.18 -5.89
C GLU A 492 36.95 -0.27 -5.40
N VAL A 493 35.86 -0.82 -4.86
CA VAL A 493 35.86 -2.15 -4.23
C VAL A 493 34.57 -2.90 -4.52
N VAL A 494 34.68 -4.13 -5.03
CA VAL A 494 33.57 -5.10 -5.08
C VAL A 494 33.61 -5.99 -3.84
N HIS A 495 32.47 -6.12 -3.18
CA HIS A 495 32.16 -7.03 -2.09
C HIS A 495 31.47 -8.28 -2.62
N ILE A 496 31.87 -9.43 -2.08
CA ILE A 496 31.38 -10.74 -2.49
C ILE A 496 31.09 -11.52 -1.23
N GLU A 497 29.81 -11.75 -0.97
CA GLU A 497 29.35 -12.48 0.21
C GLU A 497 29.08 -13.93 -0.14
N LYS A 498 29.71 -14.81 0.64
CA LYS A 498 29.66 -16.26 0.49
C LYS A 498 28.48 -16.82 1.29
N PRO A 499 27.70 -17.75 0.72
CA PRO A 499 26.67 -18.46 1.48
C PRO A 499 27.27 -19.31 2.62
N LYS A 500 26.51 -19.46 3.71
CA LYS A 500 26.92 -20.20 4.91
C LYS A 500 27.07 -21.70 4.62
N GLY A 501 28.12 -22.33 5.16
CA GLY A 501 28.26 -23.79 5.21
C GLY A 501 29.06 -24.46 4.08
N ILE A 502 29.69 -23.72 3.16
CA ILE A 502 30.46 -24.29 2.04
C ILE A 502 31.83 -23.63 1.89
N GLU A 503 32.83 -24.44 1.53
CA GLU A 503 34.23 -24.06 1.33
C GLU A 503 34.74 -24.46 -0.07
N GLY A 504 35.91 -23.95 -0.44
CA GLY A 504 36.66 -24.43 -1.62
C GLY A 504 36.30 -23.77 -2.95
N TYR A 505 35.82 -22.52 -2.92
CA TYR A 505 35.53 -21.76 -4.14
C TYR A 505 36.75 -21.04 -4.68
N THR A 506 36.79 -20.92 -6.01
CA THR A 506 37.72 -20.09 -6.74
C THR A 506 36.95 -18.96 -7.40
N LEU A 507 37.45 -17.76 -7.29
CA LEU A 507 36.89 -16.58 -7.94
C LEU A 507 37.81 -16.13 -9.06
N GLU A 508 37.22 -15.74 -10.18
CA GLU A 508 37.91 -15.17 -11.32
C GLU A 508 37.18 -13.90 -11.77
N VAL A 509 37.92 -12.85 -12.14
CA VAL A 509 37.37 -11.68 -12.83
C VAL A 509 37.93 -11.64 -14.23
N ILE A 510 37.04 -11.52 -15.22
CA ILE A 510 37.35 -11.57 -16.64
C ILE A 510 36.85 -10.28 -17.28
N ASN A 511 37.64 -9.66 -18.15
CA ASN A 511 37.21 -8.47 -18.89
C ASN A 511 36.33 -8.83 -20.11
N ASN A 512 35.82 -7.82 -20.82
CA ASN A 512 35.01 -7.98 -22.04
C ASN A 512 35.72 -8.70 -23.21
N THR A 513 37.05 -8.81 -23.20
CA THR A 513 37.83 -9.59 -24.19
C THR A 513 38.03 -11.05 -23.81
N GLY A 514 37.53 -11.49 -22.65
CA GLY A 514 37.75 -12.84 -22.13
C GLY A 514 39.10 -13.02 -21.42
N GLN A 515 39.85 -11.94 -21.18
CA GLN A 515 41.11 -12.00 -20.44
C GLN A 515 40.82 -12.01 -18.94
N LYS A 516 41.39 -12.98 -18.22
CA LYS A 516 41.36 -13.03 -16.77
C LYS A 516 42.25 -11.92 -16.19
N VAL A 517 41.64 -11.00 -15.45
CA VAL A 517 42.31 -9.86 -14.82
C VAL A 517 42.52 -10.05 -13.31
N TYR A 518 41.76 -10.96 -12.69
CA TYR A 518 41.90 -11.31 -11.28
C TYR A 518 41.58 -12.78 -11.04
N GLN A 519 42.26 -13.40 -10.07
CA GLN A 519 41.93 -14.75 -9.60
C GLN A 519 42.28 -14.91 -8.12
N LYS A 520 41.37 -15.51 -7.35
CA LYS A 520 41.62 -15.95 -5.98
C LYS A 520 41.09 -17.36 -5.77
N ASN A 521 41.96 -18.27 -5.36
CA ASN A 521 41.61 -19.66 -5.09
C ASN A 521 41.32 -19.83 -3.59
N TYR A 522 40.43 -20.77 -3.27
CA TYR A 522 40.13 -21.21 -1.90
C TYR A 522 39.67 -20.08 -0.97
N ILE A 523 38.61 -19.36 -1.38
CA ILE A 523 37.99 -18.34 -0.54
C ILE A 523 37.36 -18.99 0.68
N THR A 524 37.88 -18.64 1.86
CA THR A 524 37.39 -19.11 3.17
C THR A 524 36.63 -18.03 3.91
N GLU A 525 36.81 -16.75 3.53
CA GLU A 525 36.14 -15.63 4.17
C GLU A 525 34.64 -15.59 3.82
N ASN A 526 33.80 -15.18 4.78
CA ASN A 526 32.35 -15.01 4.54
C ASN A 526 32.06 -13.78 3.66
N VAL A 527 32.88 -12.75 3.76
CA VAL A 527 32.81 -11.55 2.92
C VAL A 527 34.20 -11.30 2.37
N PHE A 528 34.31 -11.23 1.05
CA PHE A 528 35.53 -11.02 0.32
C PHE A 528 35.48 -9.69 -0.45
N LYS A 529 36.63 -9.01 -0.58
CA LYS A 529 36.75 -7.70 -1.23
C LYS A 529 37.75 -7.74 -2.37
N ILE A 530 37.37 -7.23 -3.53
CA ILE A 530 38.23 -7.04 -4.71
C ILE A 530 38.43 -5.55 -4.90
N ASN A 531 39.67 -5.07 -4.80
CA ASN A 531 40.01 -3.71 -5.18
C ASN A 531 40.02 -3.61 -6.72
N THR A 532 39.27 -2.65 -7.26
CA THR A 532 39.10 -2.41 -8.70
C THR A 532 39.84 -1.18 -9.20
N ASN A 533 40.67 -0.52 -8.37
CA ASN A 533 41.40 0.70 -8.77
C ASN A 533 42.37 0.47 -9.92
N ASP A 534 42.89 -0.76 -10.07
CA ASP A 534 43.79 -1.14 -11.16
C ASP A 534 43.05 -1.60 -12.43
N LEU A 535 41.70 -1.64 -12.40
CA LEU A 535 40.86 -1.98 -13.54
C LEU A 535 40.47 -0.69 -14.28
N THR A 536 40.54 -0.74 -15.61
CA THR A 536 40.04 0.33 -16.47
C THR A 536 38.51 0.34 -16.47
N ASP A 537 37.91 1.51 -16.67
CA ASP A 537 36.46 1.63 -16.77
C ASP A 537 35.91 0.74 -17.91
N GLY A 538 34.84 0.02 -17.63
CA GLY A 538 34.32 -0.99 -18.55
C GLY A 538 33.59 -2.15 -17.88
N VAL A 539 33.25 -3.16 -18.70
CA VAL A 539 32.47 -4.33 -18.27
C VAL A 539 33.40 -5.49 -17.92
N TYR A 540 33.14 -6.08 -16.76
CA TYR A 540 33.82 -7.28 -16.28
C TYR A 540 32.80 -8.33 -15.85
N PHE A 541 33.26 -9.58 -15.77
CA PHE A 541 32.50 -10.73 -15.31
C PHE A 541 33.22 -11.36 -14.14
N ILE A 542 32.54 -11.47 -13.00
CA ILE A 542 33.02 -12.24 -11.85
C ILE A 542 32.45 -13.64 -11.95
N THR A 543 33.32 -14.63 -12.14
CA THR A 543 32.97 -16.04 -12.20
C THR A 543 33.41 -16.76 -10.94
N ILE A 544 32.51 -17.51 -10.33
CA ILE A 544 32.76 -18.31 -9.14
C ILE A 544 32.73 -19.79 -9.53
N LEU A 545 33.78 -20.51 -9.15
CA LEU A 545 34.04 -21.89 -9.49
C LEU A 545 34.11 -22.75 -8.23
N GLN A 546 33.54 -23.94 -8.27
CA GLN A 546 33.74 -24.97 -7.25
C GLN A 546 34.14 -26.26 -7.96
N ASN A 547 35.26 -26.87 -7.56
CA ASN A 547 35.80 -28.07 -8.22
C ASN A 547 35.90 -27.92 -9.76
N ASN A 548 36.37 -26.76 -10.22
CA ASN A 548 36.46 -26.36 -11.65
C ASN A 548 35.14 -26.31 -12.43
N LYS A 549 33.98 -26.26 -11.75
CA LYS A 549 32.69 -26.01 -12.38
C LYS A 549 32.20 -24.61 -12.04
N VAL A 550 31.67 -23.90 -13.03
CA VAL A 550 31.03 -22.59 -12.82
C VAL A 550 29.80 -22.78 -11.96
N VAL A 551 29.78 -22.08 -10.84
CA VAL A 551 28.66 -22.02 -9.90
C VAL A 551 27.83 -20.78 -10.14
N GLN A 552 28.48 -19.63 -10.38
CA GLN A 552 27.83 -18.36 -10.68
C GLN A 552 28.70 -17.49 -11.57
N THR A 553 28.08 -16.61 -12.36
CA THR A 553 28.78 -15.54 -13.09
C THR A 553 27.95 -14.28 -13.05
N GLU A 554 28.53 -13.20 -12.53
CA GLU A 554 27.88 -11.88 -12.46
C GLU A 554 28.62 -10.86 -13.32
N LYS A 555 27.86 -10.01 -14.01
CA LYS A 555 28.39 -8.87 -14.76
C LYS A 555 28.54 -7.68 -13.82
N ILE A 556 29.73 -7.07 -13.78
CA ILE A 556 29.97 -5.80 -13.08
C ILE A 556 30.40 -4.69 -14.07
N ILE A 557 30.11 -3.45 -13.73
CA ILE A 557 30.48 -2.25 -14.48
C ILE A 557 31.44 -1.43 -13.61
N LYS A 558 32.68 -1.23 -14.05
CA LYS A 558 33.64 -0.31 -13.45
C LYS A 558 33.46 1.08 -14.07
N LEU A 559 33.26 2.09 -13.22
CA LEU A 559 33.09 3.50 -13.63
C LEU A 559 34.37 4.32 -13.51
#